data_AF-A0A917ZCW5-F1
#
_entry.id   AF-A0A917ZCW5-F1
#
_cell.length_a   1.000
_cell.length_b   1.000
_cell.length_c   1.000
_cell.angle_alpha   90.00
_cell.angle_beta   90.00
_cell.angle_gamma   90.00
#
_symmetry.space_group_name_H-M   'P 1'
#
loop_
_entity.id
_entity.type
_entity.pdbx_description
1 polymer ?
#
loop_
_entity_poly.entity_id
_entity_poly.type
_entity_poly.pdbx_seq_one_letter_code
_entity_poly.pdbx_strand_id
1 'polypeptide(L)'
;MSRRERQEGFTLLEVLVAFLILSLALGVILQIFSLAMRTTGSATAKQQALLLAESRMAELTSMQEIGSGRDEGRFDDRFSWVSHIERYEFPDQQVDFETFLVPYRIDVTVEWDRNQELTLSTLRLVNER
;
A
#
# COMPACT_ATOMS: atom_id res chain seq x y z
N MET A 1 58.92 -35.36 -32.20
CA MET A 1 57.67 -35.20 -32.97
C MET A 1 56.89 -34.04 -32.36
N SER A 2 56.86 -32.88 -33.02
CA SER A 2 56.18 -31.68 -32.51
C SER A 2 54.70 -31.72 -32.91
N ARG A 3 53.81 -31.78 -31.92
CA ARG A 3 52.36 -31.73 -32.10
C ARG A 3 52.00 -30.27 -32.37
N ARG A 4 51.67 -29.93 -33.62
CA ARG A 4 51.10 -28.62 -33.96
C ARG A 4 49.75 -28.51 -33.25
N GLU A 5 49.70 -27.69 -32.20
CA GLU A 5 48.43 -27.21 -31.65
C GLU A 5 47.74 -26.39 -32.73
N ARG A 6 46.56 -26.83 -33.17
CA ARG A 6 45.72 -26.06 -34.07
C ARG A 6 45.19 -24.88 -33.25
N GLN A 7 45.53 -23.66 -33.67
CA GLN A 7 44.92 -22.45 -33.11
C GLN A 7 43.44 -22.45 -33.54
N GLU A 8 42.55 -22.77 -32.62
CA GLU A 8 41.11 -22.64 -32.78
C GLU A 8 40.75 -21.15 -32.59
N GLY A 9 40.73 -20.40 -33.68
CA GLY A 9 40.28 -19.01 -33.68
C GLY A 9 38.76 -18.93 -33.56
N PHE A 10 38.26 -17.91 -32.85
CA PHE A 10 36.84 -17.59 -32.76
C PHE A 10 36.23 -17.34 -34.14
N THR A 11 35.05 -17.89 -34.39
CA THR A 11 34.34 -17.64 -35.66
C THR A 11 33.61 -16.29 -35.59
N LEU A 12 33.43 -15.64 -36.74
CA LEU A 12 32.65 -14.38 -36.81
C LEU A 12 31.20 -14.58 -36.36
N LEU A 13 30.66 -15.79 -36.59
CA LEU A 13 29.35 -16.22 -36.11
C LEU A 13 29.27 -16.25 -34.59
N GLU A 14 30.34 -16.63 -33.90
CA GLU A 14 30.39 -16.73 -32.44
C GLU A 14 30.30 -15.35 -31.78
N VAL A 15 31.03 -14.36 -32.30
CA VAL A 15 30.93 -12.96 -31.83
C VAL A 15 29.51 -12.41 -32.06
N LEU A 16 28.91 -12.73 -33.21
CA LEU A 16 27.54 -12.31 -33.53
C LEU A 16 26.53 -12.96 -32.57
N VAL A 17 26.64 -14.27 -32.32
CA VAL A 17 25.77 -14.98 -31.39
C VAL A 17 25.96 -14.46 -29.96
N ALA A 18 27.20 -14.22 -29.52
CA ALA A 18 27.47 -13.64 -28.20
C ALA A 18 26.84 -12.24 -28.06
N PHE A 19 26.94 -11.40 -29.10
CA PHE A 19 26.32 -10.07 -29.09
C PHE A 19 24.79 -10.15 -29.08
N LEU A 20 24.19 -11.11 -29.79
CA LEU A 20 22.75 -11.34 -29.75
C LEU A 20 22.29 -11.75 -28.35
N ILE A 21 22.97 -12.72 -27.73
CA ILE A 21 22.67 -13.17 -26.36
C ILE A 21 22.82 -12.00 -25.38
N LEU A 22 23.90 -11.23 -25.48
CA LEU A 22 24.13 -10.04 -24.65
C LEU A 22 23.00 -9.03 -24.79
N SER A 23 22.61 -8.73 -26.03
CA SER A 23 21.56 -7.75 -26.34
C SER A 23 20.21 -8.18 -25.77
N LEU A 24 19.86 -9.46 -25.91
CA LEU A 24 18.65 -10.04 -25.33
C LEU A 24 18.68 -10.00 -23.79
N ALA A 25 19.80 -10.41 -23.19
CA ALA A 25 19.98 -10.39 -21.75
C ALA A 25 19.84 -8.97 -21.18
N LEU A 26 20.45 -7.97 -21.82
CA LEU A 26 20.32 -6.57 -21.42
C LEU A 26 18.87 -6.08 -21.51
N GLY A 27 18.15 -6.46 -22.57
CA GLY A 27 16.73 -6.17 -22.70
C GLY A 27 15.90 -6.70 -21.53
N VAL A 28 16.13 -7.96 -21.14
CA VAL A 28 15.46 -8.57 -19.98
C VAL A 28 15.82 -7.86 -18.68
N ILE A 29 17.09 -7.50 -18.47
CA ILE A 29 17.54 -6.78 -17.26
C ILE A 29 16.83 -5.43 -17.14
N LEU A 30 16.74 -4.65 -18.23
CA LEU A 30 16.06 -3.36 -18.24
C LEU A 30 14.56 -3.50 -17.94
N GLN A 31 13.92 -4.56 -18.44
CA GLN A 31 12.51 -4.86 -18.14
C GLN A 31 12.30 -5.15 -16.65
N ILE A 32 13.15 -6.00 -16.05
CA ILE A 32 13.09 -6.33 -14.63
C ILE A 32 13.33 -5.09 -13.78
N PHE A 33 14.32 -4.27 -14.13
CA PHE A 33 14.62 -3.03 -13.41
C PHE A 33 13.42 -2.06 -13.44
N SER A 34 12.84 -1.88 -14.63
CA SER A 34 11.65 -1.04 -14.80
C SER A 34 10.45 -1.55 -14.00
N LEU A 35 10.28 -2.87 -13.92
CA LEU A 35 9.25 -3.49 -13.10
C LEU A 35 9.50 -3.23 -11.62
N ALA A 36 10.73 -3.44 -11.15
CA ALA A 36 11.12 -3.20 -9.77
C ALA A 36 10.85 -1.75 -9.35
N MET A 37 11.20 -0.77 -10.18
CA MET A 37 10.93 0.65 -9.89
C MET A 37 9.43 0.95 -9.73
N ARG A 38 8.59 0.41 -10.62
CA ARG A 38 7.13 0.60 -10.54
C ARG A 38 6.55 -0.04 -9.29
N THR A 39 6.95 -1.26 -8.99
CA THR A 39 6.49 -1.99 -7.80
C THR A 39 6.91 -1.27 -6.52
N THR A 40 8.17 -0.82 -6.43
CA THR A 40 8.65 -0.06 -5.28
C THR A 40 7.90 1.26 -5.12
N GLY A 41 7.69 2.02 -6.21
CA GLY A 41 6.94 3.27 -6.15
C GLY A 41 5.50 3.09 -5.64
N SER A 42 4.82 2.03 -6.11
CA SER A 42 3.47 1.69 -5.62
C SER A 42 3.47 1.26 -4.15
N ALA A 43 4.47 0.49 -3.71
CA ALA A 43 4.60 0.08 -2.32
C ALA A 43 4.84 1.28 -1.40
N THR A 44 5.72 2.22 -1.79
CA THR A 44 5.97 3.45 -1.05
C THR A 44 4.71 4.31 -0.91
N ALA A 45 3.93 4.49 -1.99
CA ALA A 45 2.69 5.25 -1.93
C ALA A 45 1.66 4.61 -0.97
N LYS A 46 1.52 3.29 -1.01
CA LYS A 46 0.62 2.56 -0.10
C LYS A 46 1.07 2.66 1.37
N GLN A 47 2.38 2.57 1.64
CA GLN A 47 2.91 2.74 2.98
C GLN A 47 2.66 4.16 3.51
N GLN A 48 2.82 5.18 2.66
CA GLN A 48 2.51 6.55 3.03
C GLN A 48 1.01 6.73 3.33
N ALA A 49 0.12 6.19 2.49
CA ALA A 49 -1.32 6.21 2.75
C ALA A 49 -1.69 5.53 4.07
N LEU A 50 -1.05 4.38 4.38
CA LEU A 50 -1.25 3.69 5.66
C LEU A 50 -0.86 4.57 6.85
N LEU A 51 0.32 5.20 6.82
CA LEU A 51 0.76 6.10 7.90
C LEU A 51 -0.17 7.30 8.08
N LEU A 52 -0.67 7.87 6.98
CA LEU A 52 -1.64 8.97 7.02
C LEU A 52 -2.97 8.51 7.62
N ALA A 53 -3.45 7.32 7.24
CA ALA A 53 -4.67 6.73 7.79
C ALA A 53 -4.51 6.46 9.29
N GLU A 54 -3.38 5.88 9.72
CA GLU A 54 -3.06 5.64 11.13
C GLU A 54 -3.00 6.94 11.93
N SER A 55 -2.38 7.99 11.37
CA SER A 55 -2.31 9.30 12.01
C SER A 55 -3.71 9.91 12.21
N ARG A 56 -4.58 9.87 11.19
CA ARG A 56 -5.94 10.40 11.29
C ARG A 56 -6.81 9.55 12.22
N MET A 57 -6.64 8.23 12.20
CA MET A 57 -7.31 7.31 13.12
C MET A 57 -6.92 7.58 14.57
N ALA A 58 -5.63 7.80 14.84
CA ALA A 58 -5.12 8.14 16.17
C ALA A 58 -5.69 9.48 16.66
N GLU A 59 -5.78 10.48 15.79
CA GLU A 59 -6.41 11.76 16.10
C GLU A 59 -7.87 11.58 16.52
N LEU A 60 -8.69 10.91 15.72
CA LEU A 60 -10.11 10.67 15.99
C LEU A 60 -10.33 9.81 17.25
N THR A 61 -9.47 8.82 17.48
CA THR A 61 -9.55 7.95 18.66
C THR A 61 -9.12 8.67 19.94
N SER A 62 -8.27 9.69 19.84
CA SER A 62 -7.80 10.50 20.99
C SER A 62 -8.82 11.53 21.48
N MET A 63 -9.82 11.88 20.66
CA MET A 63 -10.83 12.88 21.01
C MET A 63 -11.66 12.41 22.22
N GLN A 64 -11.91 13.31 23.17
CA GLN A 64 -12.61 12.97 24.41
C GLN A 64 -14.09 12.69 24.18
N GLU A 65 -14.71 13.44 23.26
CA GLU A 65 -16.09 13.25 22.80
C GLU A 65 -16.07 12.66 21.38
N ILE A 66 -16.91 11.66 21.14
CA ILE A 66 -17.13 11.11 19.79
C ILE A 66 -18.38 11.75 19.21
N GLY A 67 -18.21 12.54 18.15
CA GLY A 67 -19.29 12.97 17.29
C GLY A 67 -19.54 11.94 16.19
N SER A 68 -20.77 11.46 16.04
CA SER A 68 -21.17 10.69 14.86
C SER A 68 -21.20 11.60 13.64
N GLY A 69 -20.71 11.11 12.50
CA GLY A 69 -20.76 11.88 11.26
C GLY A 69 -19.68 11.50 10.27
N ARG A 70 -19.72 12.18 9.13
CA ARG A 70 -18.73 12.10 8.07
C ARG A 70 -17.93 13.39 8.06
N ASP A 71 -16.61 13.24 7.95
CA ASP A 71 -15.68 14.36 7.79
C ASP A 71 -14.73 14.03 6.63
N GLU A 72 -14.23 15.04 5.95
CA GLU A 72 -13.37 14.86 4.78
C GLU A 72 -12.37 15.99 4.63
N GLY A 73 -11.24 15.68 4.00
CA GLY A 73 -10.18 16.66 3.82
C GLY A 73 -9.05 16.16 2.94
N ARG A 74 -7.98 16.95 2.93
CA ARG A 74 -6.75 16.64 2.20
C ARG A 74 -5.56 16.77 3.12
N PHE A 75 -4.61 15.86 2.99
CA PHE A 75 -3.29 16.04 3.59
C PHE A 75 -2.42 16.93 2.69
N ASP A 76 -2.51 16.72 1.38
CA ASP A 76 -1.80 17.48 0.35
C ASP A 76 -2.51 17.35 -1.02
N ASP A 77 -1.82 17.70 -2.11
CA ASP A 77 -2.35 17.61 -3.48
C ASP A 77 -2.58 16.18 -3.97
N ARG A 78 -1.96 15.19 -3.33
CA ARG A 78 -1.97 13.78 -3.75
C ARG A 78 -2.84 12.90 -2.86
N PHE A 79 -2.92 13.18 -1.57
CA PHE A 79 -3.64 12.37 -0.58
C PHE A 79 -4.85 13.10 -0.01
N SER A 80 -6.03 12.52 -0.20
CA SER A 80 -7.27 12.93 0.46
C SER A 80 -7.72 11.89 1.46
N TRP A 81 -8.56 12.30 2.40
CA TRP A 81 -9.15 11.38 3.36
C TRP A 81 -10.63 11.68 3.57
N VAL A 82 -11.34 10.62 3.96
CA VAL A 82 -12.72 10.64 4.42
C VAL A 82 -12.76 9.81 5.69
N SER A 83 -13.36 10.34 6.75
CA SER A 83 -13.65 9.58 7.96
C SER A 83 -15.15 9.47 8.19
N HIS A 84 -15.59 8.31 8.67
CA HIS A 84 -16.99 8.04 8.99
C HIS A 84 -17.06 7.43 10.39
N ILE A 85 -17.87 8.05 11.24
CA ILE A 85 -18.09 7.61 12.63
C ILE A 85 -19.57 7.31 12.79
N GLU A 86 -19.88 6.07 13.15
CA GLU A 86 -21.25 5.62 13.39
C GLU A 86 -21.34 4.71 14.60
N ARG A 87 -22.52 4.67 15.23
CA ARG A 87 -22.80 3.71 16.30
C ARG A 87 -22.76 2.30 15.71
N TYR A 88 -22.04 1.40 16.35
CA TYR A 88 -21.92 0.01 15.89
C TYR A 88 -22.99 -0.87 16.52
N GLU A 89 -23.81 -1.50 15.70
CA GLU A 89 -24.80 -2.47 16.18
C GLU A 89 -24.23 -3.89 16.07
N PHE A 90 -24.17 -4.61 17.20
CA PHE A 90 -23.74 -6.00 17.22
C PHE A 90 -24.83 -6.89 16.59
N PRO A 91 -24.56 -7.59 15.48
CA PRO A 91 -25.51 -8.57 14.96
C PRO A 91 -25.64 -9.73 15.95
N ASP A 92 -26.87 -10.17 16.25
CA ASP A 92 -27.20 -11.35 17.06
C ASP A 92 -26.91 -11.31 18.57
N GLN A 93 -26.66 -10.14 19.16
CA GLN A 93 -26.67 -10.00 20.61
C GLN A 93 -27.68 -8.95 21.08
N GLN A 94 -28.73 -9.42 21.76
CA GLN A 94 -29.34 -8.63 22.83
C GLN A 94 -28.30 -8.56 23.97
N VAL A 95 -27.23 -7.78 23.78
CA VAL A 95 -26.38 -7.45 24.91
C VAL A 95 -27.23 -6.54 25.78
N ASP A 96 -27.71 -7.09 26.89
CA ASP A 96 -28.26 -6.30 27.98
C ASP A 96 -27.09 -5.56 28.62
N PHE A 97 -26.62 -4.53 27.92
CA PHE A 97 -25.75 -3.55 28.54
C PHE A 97 -26.62 -2.87 29.59
N GLU A 98 -26.60 -3.33 30.84
CA GLU A 98 -26.85 -2.48 32.02
C GLU A 98 -25.87 -1.29 32.09
N THR A 99 -25.13 -1.02 31.01
CA THR A 99 -23.77 -0.55 31.02
C THR A 99 -23.69 0.65 30.10
N PHE A 100 -23.33 1.77 30.68
CA PHE A 100 -23.07 3.09 30.11
C PHE A 100 -22.10 3.13 28.91
N LEU A 101 -21.69 1.99 28.33
CA LEU A 101 -20.72 1.86 27.25
C LEU A 101 -21.41 1.67 25.89
N VAL A 102 -21.31 2.68 25.02
CA VAL A 102 -21.84 2.66 23.66
C VAL A 102 -20.71 2.42 22.65
N PRO A 103 -20.81 1.40 21.78
CA PRO A 103 -19.82 1.13 20.75
C PRO A 103 -19.98 2.06 19.53
N TYR A 104 -18.87 2.61 19.06
CA TYR A 104 -18.78 3.35 17.80
C TYR A 104 -17.75 2.70 16.88
N ARG A 105 -18.08 2.59 15.59
CA ARG A 105 -17.12 2.26 14.53
C ARG A 105 -16.59 3.54 13.93
N ILE A 106 -15.27 3.60 13.79
CA ILE A 106 -14.56 4.69 13.13
C ILE A 106 -13.88 4.09 11.92
N ASP A 107 -14.25 4.58 10.74
CA ASP A 107 -13.65 4.24 9.46
C ASP A 107 -12.85 5.45 8.96
N VAL A 108 -11.62 5.23 8.52
CA VAL A 108 -10.76 6.25 7.89
C VAL A 108 -10.29 5.71 6.57
N THR A 109 -10.75 6.33 5.48
CA THR A 109 -10.34 6.02 4.11
C THR A 109 -9.38 7.09 3.62
N VAL A 110 -8.20 6.68 3.17
CA VAL A 110 -7.24 7.54 2.49
C VAL A 110 -7.23 7.17 1.01
N GLU A 111 -7.46 8.16 0.17
CA GLU A 111 -7.47 8.05 -1.28
C GLU A 111 -6.23 8.73 -1.87
N TRP A 112 -5.62 8.08 -2.86
CA TRP A 112 -4.50 8.65 -3.60
C TRP A 112 -4.49 8.15 -5.04
N ASP A 113 -3.82 8.93 -5.90
CA ASP A 113 -3.85 8.74 -7.34
C ASP A 113 -5.32 8.61 -7.83
N ARG A 114 -5.60 8.13 -9.05
CA ARG A 114 -6.98 8.20 -9.58
C ARG A 114 -7.95 7.13 -9.08
N ASN A 115 -7.48 6.10 -8.37
CA ASN A 115 -8.32 4.96 -8.01
C ASN A 115 -7.69 4.02 -6.96
N GLN A 116 -6.79 4.53 -6.12
CA GLN A 116 -6.22 3.75 -5.01
C GLN A 116 -6.76 4.29 -3.71
N GLU A 117 -7.21 3.38 -2.85
CA GLU A 117 -7.72 3.72 -1.53
C GLU A 117 -7.25 2.69 -0.51
N LEU A 118 -7.18 3.12 0.74
CA LEU A 118 -6.89 2.28 1.88
C LEU A 118 -7.80 2.72 3.02
N THR A 119 -8.55 1.77 3.56
CA THR A 119 -9.46 2.00 4.69
C THR A 119 -8.95 1.30 5.93
N LEU A 120 -8.86 2.04 7.03
CA LEU A 120 -8.68 1.49 8.38
C LEU A 120 -9.99 1.61 9.14
N SER A 121 -10.31 0.58 9.91
CA SER A 121 -11.50 0.54 10.75
C SER A 121 -11.13 0.17 12.17
N THR A 122 -11.75 0.82 13.15
CA THR A 122 -11.61 0.46 14.56
C THR A 122 -12.94 0.57 15.29
N LEU A 123 -13.04 -0.11 16.42
CA LEU A 123 -14.18 -0.02 17.34
C LEU A 123 -13.73 0.65 18.63
N ARG A 124 -14.45 1.68 19.03
CA ARG A 124 -14.24 2.41 20.28
C ARG A 124 -15.47 2.33 21.15
N LEU A 125 -15.28 2.00 22.43
CA LEU A 125 -16.34 2.02 23.44
C LEU A 125 -16.31 3.38 24.15
N VAL A 126 -17.45 4.07 24.22
CA VAL A 126 -17.59 5.38 24.87
C VAL A 126 -18.52 5.26 26.05
N ASN A 127 -18.17 5.89 27.17
CA ASN A 127 -19.00 5.93 28.36
C ASN A 127 -19.95 7.14 28.30
N GLU A 128 -21.26 6.94 28.19
CA GLU A 128 -22.29 7.98 28.31
C GLU A 128 -22.60 8.20 29.81
N ARG A 129 -21.87 9.12 30.46
CA ARG A 129 -22.19 9.64 31.80
C ARG A 129 -22.54 11.12 31.75
#